data_AF-A0A960QVE6-F1
#
_entry.id   AF-A0A960QVE6-F1
#
_cell.length_a   1.000
_cell.length_b   1.000
_cell.length_c   1.000
_cell.angle_alpha   90.00
_cell.angle_beta   90.00
_cell.angle_gamma   90.00
#
_symmetry.space_group_name_H-M   'P 1'
#
loop_
_entity.id
_entity.type
_entity.pdbx_description
1 polymer ?
#
loop_
_entity_poly.entity_id
_entity_poly.type
_entity_poly.pdbx_seq_one_letter_code
_entity_poly.pdbx_strand_id
1 'polypeptide(L)'
;MKKAENRNPKETKPTKGSSRRQSPQKPTILVAGDAAIDWFLYPVAADGGPANFRQLSAMHSTAVPGGVCLLTHFLREMVAAEGGHSFVAGPELKDRVLREFSPDRVIHSNAILEDPDSGDEKKRNQRLRISRALGFMGPAEGIPRFRFPSSPTPRADVIVLDDVGNGFRDDPRAWPSALKGANQPWVIHKVSSPLAGGLLWERLAKSHHEKRMVVVTAEALRQITEVQLSSGL
;
A
#
# COMPACT_ATOMS: atom_id res chain seq x y z
N MET A 1 38.72 -19.77 -79.14
CA MET A 1 38.09 -18.49 -78.74
C MET A 1 37.19 -18.72 -77.53
N LYS A 2 37.66 -18.38 -76.32
CA LYS A 2 36.83 -18.13 -75.12
C LYS A 2 37.54 -17.05 -74.32
N LYS A 3 36.95 -15.85 -74.24
CA LYS A 3 37.43 -14.74 -73.42
C LYS A 3 36.93 -14.93 -71.99
N ALA A 4 37.85 -14.80 -71.04
CA ALA A 4 37.57 -14.77 -69.61
C ALA A 4 36.91 -13.44 -69.22
N GLU A 5 35.86 -13.52 -68.40
CA GLU A 5 35.13 -12.37 -67.88
C GLU A 5 35.45 -12.19 -66.40
N ASN A 6 35.81 -10.96 -66.08
CA ASN A 6 36.35 -10.47 -64.82
C ASN A 6 35.19 -10.23 -63.83
N ARG A 7 35.20 -10.83 -62.63
CA ARG A 7 34.29 -10.44 -61.54
C ARG A 7 35.07 -10.16 -60.25
N ASN A 8 34.99 -8.89 -59.86
CA ASN A 8 35.55 -8.25 -58.68
C ASN A 8 34.93 -8.85 -57.38
N PRO A 9 35.71 -9.17 -56.33
CA PRO A 9 35.14 -9.56 -55.04
C PRO A 9 34.64 -8.34 -54.27
N LYS A 10 33.37 -8.38 -53.84
CA LYS A 10 32.77 -7.38 -52.96
C LYS A 10 33.35 -7.52 -51.54
N GLU A 11 33.98 -6.46 -51.06
CA GLU A 11 34.32 -6.25 -49.65
C GLU A 11 33.08 -6.39 -48.75
N THR A 12 33.14 -7.32 -47.81
CA THR A 12 32.19 -7.45 -46.71
C THR A 12 32.57 -6.47 -45.60
N LYS A 13 31.77 -5.42 -45.43
CA LYS A 13 31.89 -4.51 -44.29
C LYS A 13 31.54 -5.23 -42.98
N PRO A 14 32.28 -5.03 -41.88
CA PRO A 14 31.96 -5.63 -40.59
C PRO A 14 30.66 -5.03 -40.03
N THR A 15 29.71 -5.90 -39.71
CA THR A 15 28.49 -5.59 -38.98
C THR A 15 28.86 -5.13 -37.57
N LYS A 16 28.69 -3.83 -37.30
CA LYS A 16 28.74 -3.28 -35.94
C LYS A 16 27.67 -3.95 -35.10
N GLY A 17 28.09 -4.82 -34.19
CA GLY A 17 27.26 -5.30 -33.09
C GLY A 17 26.82 -4.12 -32.24
N SER A 18 25.60 -3.66 -32.46
CA SER A 18 24.94 -2.68 -31.60
C SER A 18 24.55 -3.40 -30.29
N SER A 19 25.49 -3.44 -29.35
CA SER A 19 25.18 -3.65 -27.94
C SER A 19 24.36 -2.44 -27.50
N ARG A 20 23.05 -2.51 -27.69
CA ARG A 20 22.08 -1.57 -27.13
C ARG A 20 22.21 -1.70 -25.61
N ARG A 21 22.98 -0.81 -24.97
CA ARG A 21 22.95 -0.64 -23.51
C ARG A 21 21.48 -0.38 -23.17
N GLN A 22 20.82 -1.38 -22.59
CA GLN A 22 19.49 -1.19 -22.04
C GLN A 22 19.63 -0.09 -20.99
N SER A 23 18.81 0.95 -21.12
CA SER A 23 18.65 1.95 -20.07
C SER A 23 18.40 1.20 -18.76
N PRO A 24 19.06 1.57 -17.65
CA PRO A 24 18.80 0.89 -16.38
C PRO A 24 17.29 0.99 -16.10
N GLN A 25 16.65 -0.17 -15.93
CA GLN A 25 15.24 -0.24 -15.58
C GLN A 25 15.07 0.49 -14.24
N LYS A 26 14.06 1.36 -14.14
CA LYS A 26 13.79 2.08 -12.88
C LYS A 26 13.62 1.07 -11.74
N PRO A 27 14.25 1.30 -10.57
CA PRO A 27 14.03 0.46 -9.39
C PRO A 27 12.54 0.29 -9.11
N THR A 28 12.13 -0.92 -8.80
CA THR A 28 10.73 -1.28 -8.59
C THR A 28 10.47 -1.54 -7.11
N ILE A 29 9.54 -0.78 -6.55
CA ILE A 29 8.96 -0.97 -5.22
C ILE A 29 7.62 -1.65 -5.40
N LEU A 30 7.45 -2.82 -4.82
CA LEU A 30 6.21 -3.58 -4.86
C LEU A 30 5.52 -3.55 -3.50
N VAL A 31 4.25 -3.16 -3.48
CA VAL A 31 3.44 -3.05 -2.25
C VAL A 31 2.37 -4.14 -2.26
N ALA A 32 2.21 -4.85 -1.16
CA ALA A 32 1.17 -5.85 -0.96
C ALA A 32 0.77 -5.95 0.51
N GLY A 33 -0.45 -6.39 0.79
CA GLY A 33 -0.93 -6.38 2.17
C GLY A 33 -2.44 -6.46 2.30
N ASP A 34 -2.88 -6.22 3.53
CA ASP A 34 -4.27 -6.23 3.93
C ASP A 34 -5.02 -4.95 3.47
N ALA A 35 -6.22 -5.13 2.94
CA ALA A 35 -7.10 -4.03 2.54
C ALA A 35 -7.85 -3.44 3.74
N ALA A 36 -8.06 -2.13 3.70
CA ALA A 36 -9.00 -1.45 4.59
C ALA A 36 -9.71 -0.32 3.84
N ILE A 37 -10.83 0.16 4.39
CA ILE A 37 -11.54 1.35 3.96
C ILE A 37 -11.61 2.29 5.15
N ASP A 38 -11.12 3.51 4.98
CA ASP A 38 -11.18 4.51 6.03
C ASP A 38 -12.47 5.32 5.87
N TRP A 39 -13.33 5.26 6.88
CA TRP A 39 -14.58 5.99 7.00
C TRP A 39 -14.39 7.19 7.92
N PHE A 40 -14.52 8.37 7.34
CA PHE A 40 -14.44 9.64 8.04
C PHE A 40 -15.84 10.22 8.21
N LEU A 41 -16.25 10.44 9.45
CA LEU A 41 -17.47 11.15 9.80
C LEU A 41 -17.16 12.59 10.14
N TYR A 42 -17.93 13.55 9.64
CA TYR A 42 -17.69 14.96 9.94
C TYR A 42 -19.01 15.74 10.06
N PRO A 43 -19.08 16.73 10.96
CA PRO A 43 -20.27 17.53 11.15
C PRO A 43 -20.48 18.47 9.96
N VAL A 44 -21.74 18.66 9.58
CA VAL A 44 -22.17 19.65 8.60
C VAL A 44 -23.20 20.56 9.27
N ALA A 45 -22.90 21.85 9.27
CA ALA A 45 -23.77 22.87 9.85
C ALA A 45 -25.11 22.93 9.10
N ALA A 46 -26.17 23.22 9.84
CA ALA A 46 -27.47 23.51 9.25
C ALA A 46 -27.37 24.70 8.30
N ASP A 47 -28.11 24.66 7.19
CA ASP A 47 -28.26 25.81 6.30
C ASP A 47 -29.49 26.65 6.65
N GLY A 48 -29.46 27.94 6.31
CA GLY A 48 -30.56 28.88 6.55
C GLY A 48 -31.71 28.76 5.53
N GLY A 49 -31.84 27.60 4.87
CA GLY A 49 -32.82 27.37 3.81
C GLY A 49 -34.25 27.14 4.32
N PRO A 50 -35.17 26.71 3.42
CA PRO A 50 -36.54 26.37 3.77
C PRO A 50 -36.63 25.29 4.85
N ALA A 51 -37.76 25.24 5.58
CA ALA A 51 -37.98 24.27 6.64
C ALA A 51 -37.93 22.82 6.14
N ASN A 52 -36.78 22.16 6.35
CA ASN A 52 -36.54 20.75 6.04
C ASN A 52 -35.36 20.22 6.89
N PHE A 53 -34.93 18.97 6.66
CA PHE A 53 -33.86 18.32 7.43
C PHE A 53 -32.51 19.06 7.40
N ARG A 54 -32.29 19.95 6.44
CA ARG A 54 -31.07 20.76 6.30
C ARG A 54 -30.98 21.88 7.34
N GLN A 55 -32.08 22.15 8.06
CA GLN A 55 -32.09 23.04 9.23
C GLN A 55 -31.61 22.33 10.52
N LEU A 56 -31.37 21.01 10.48
CA LEU A 56 -30.84 20.24 11.61
C LEU A 56 -29.35 19.98 11.42
N SER A 57 -28.61 19.86 12.53
CA SER A 57 -27.21 19.42 12.48
C SER A 57 -27.11 18.03 11.86
N ALA A 58 -26.22 17.89 10.88
CA ALA A 58 -26.02 16.63 10.17
C ALA A 58 -24.61 16.08 10.41
N MET A 59 -24.47 14.77 10.28
CA MET A 59 -23.18 14.10 10.17
C MET A 59 -23.06 13.50 8.78
N HIS A 60 -22.06 13.94 8.03
CA HIS A 60 -21.72 13.35 6.75
C HIS A 60 -20.63 12.30 6.92
N SER A 61 -20.52 11.40 5.95
CA SER A 61 -19.45 10.41 5.91
C SER A 61 -18.79 10.37 4.54
N THR A 62 -17.49 10.19 4.51
CA THR A 62 -16.73 9.84 3.31
C THR A 62 -15.95 8.56 3.54
N ALA A 63 -15.83 7.74 2.50
CA ALA A 63 -15.06 6.51 2.50
C ALA A 63 -13.90 6.69 1.53
N VAL A 64 -12.67 6.37 1.97
CA VAL A 64 -11.46 6.43 1.14
C VAL A 64 -10.69 5.12 1.23
N PRO A 65 -9.85 4.78 0.23
CA PRO A 65 -9.00 3.60 0.31
C PRO A 65 -8.03 3.72 1.49
N GLY A 66 -8.08 2.76 2.41
CA GLY A 66 -7.20 2.66 3.57
C GLY A 66 -6.15 1.56 3.42
N GLY A 67 -5.51 1.20 4.54
CA GLY A 67 -4.57 0.06 4.64
C GLY A 67 -3.48 0.09 3.56
N VAL A 68 -3.26 -1.05 2.89
CA VAL A 68 -2.24 -1.17 1.85
C VAL A 68 -2.47 -0.24 0.65
N CYS A 69 -3.71 0.14 0.33
CA CYS A 69 -3.99 1.07 -0.76
C CYS A 69 -3.52 2.49 -0.41
N LEU A 70 -3.75 2.94 0.82
CA LEU A 70 -3.24 4.23 1.31
C LEU A 70 -1.70 4.23 1.32
N LEU A 71 -1.08 3.15 1.80
CA LEU A 71 0.38 3.01 1.78
C LEU A 71 0.94 3.06 0.35
N THR A 72 0.29 2.38 -0.59
CA THR A 72 0.65 2.42 -2.01
C THR A 72 0.56 3.83 -2.56
N HIS A 73 -0.50 4.56 -2.24
CA HIS A 73 -0.68 5.95 -2.65
C HIS A 73 0.41 6.85 -2.08
N PHE A 74 0.68 6.78 -0.77
CA PHE A 74 1.75 7.56 -0.15
C PHE A 74 3.13 7.30 -0.76
N LEU A 75 3.46 6.04 -1.03
CA LEU A 75 4.74 5.71 -1.67
C LEU A 75 4.83 6.29 -3.09
N ARG A 76 3.73 6.30 -3.86
CA ARG A 76 3.70 6.91 -5.18
C ARG A 76 3.89 8.43 -5.12
N GLU A 77 3.17 9.10 -4.23
CA GLU A 77 3.28 10.55 -4.05
C GLU A 77 4.68 10.95 -3.58
N MET A 78 5.28 10.20 -2.64
CA MET A 78 6.66 10.45 -2.20
C MET A 78 7.66 10.23 -3.33
N VAL A 79 7.56 9.12 -4.08
CA VAL A 79 8.46 8.86 -5.21
C VAL A 79 8.32 9.93 -6.29
N ALA A 80 7.11 10.43 -6.54
CA ALA A 80 6.87 11.51 -7.49
C ALA A 80 7.50 12.83 -7.01
N ALA A 81 7.33 13.17 -5.73
CA ALA A 81 7.93 14.36 -5.12
C ALA A 81 9.47 14.34 -5.16
N GLU A 82 10.07 13.15 -5.01
CA GLU A 82 11.53 12.93 -5.07
C GLU A 82 12.07 12.70 -6.50
N GLY A 83 11.37 13.18 -7.54
CA GLY A 83 11.87 13.14 -8.93
C GLY A 83 11.59 11.86 -9.72
N GLY A 84 10.79 10.93 -9.19
CA GLY A 84 10.26 9.79 -9.93
C GLY A 84 11.30 8.74 -10.31
N HIS A 85 12.35 8.59 -9.50
CA HIS A 85 13.46 7.68 -9.76
C HIS A 85 13.09 6.20 -9.65
N SER A 86 12.01 5.86 -8.94
CA SER A 86 11.51 4.50 -8.78
C SER A 86 10.11 4.33 -9.37
N PHE A 87 9.69 3.09 -9.58
CA PHE A 87 8.32 2.73 -9.94
C PHE A 87 7.64 2.01 -8.76
N VAL A 88 6.43 2.43 -8.39
CA VAL A 88 5.66 1.83 -7.30
C VAL A 88 4.47 1.06 -7.87
N ALA A 89 4.54 -0.27 -7.75
CA ALA A 89 3.46 -1.18 -8.11
C ALA A 89 2.75 -1.62 -6.82
N GLY A 90 1.42 -1.46 -6.77
CA GLY A 90 0.64 -1.88 -5.61
C GLY A 90 -0.85 -1.91 -5.90
N PRO A 91 -1.64 -2.40 -4.94
CA PRO A 91 -3.09 -2.51 -5.09
C PRO A 91 -3.79 -1.15 -5.05
N GLU A 92 -4.94 -1.09 -5.72
CA GLU A 92 -5.84 0.07 -5.70
C GLU A 92 -7.28 -0.40 -5.48
N LEU A 93 -8.02 0.35 -4.68
CA LEU A 93 -9.48 0.27 -4.62
C LEU A 93 -10.05 1.51 -5.30
N LYS A 94 -11.00 1.30 -6.21
CA LYS A 94 -11.64 2.40 -6.93
C LYS A 94 -12.73 3.03 -6.05
N ASP A 95 -12.72 4.35 -5.96
CA ASP A 95 -13.66 5.14 -5.13
C ASP A 95 -15.14 4.77 -5.34
N ARG A 96 -15.51 4.47 -6.60
CA ARG A 96 -16.90 4.18 -6.98
C ARG A 96 -17.52 3.00 -6.24
N VAL A 97 -16.72 2.07 -5.74
CA VAL A 97 -17.20 0.82 -5.12
C VAL A 97 -16.90 0.74 -3.61
N LEU A 98 -16.25 1.75 -3.02
CA LEU A 98 -15.83 1.68 -1.61
C LEU A 98 -17.03 1.47 -0.67
N ARG A 99 -18.14 2.16 -0.95
CA ARG A 99 -19.37 2.06 -0.14
C ARG A 99 -20.11 0.73 -0.32
N GLU A 100 -19.73 -0.08 -1.31
CA GLU A 100 -20.35 -1.39 -1.58
C GLU A 100 -19.69 -2.53 -0.80
N PHE A 101 -18.48 -2.31 -0.27
CA PHE A 101 -17.82 -3.28 0.59
C PHE A 101 -18.45 -3.26 1.98
N SER A 102 -18.92 -4.42 2.43
CA SER A 102 -19.30 -4.61 3.83
C SER A 102 -18.07 -4.85 4.70
N PRO A 103 -18.17 -4.56 6.02
CA PRO A 103 -17.11 -4.88 6.99
C PRO A 103 -16.68 -6.37 6.99
N ASP A 104 -17.59 -7.29 6.63
CA ASP A 104 -17.26 -8.72 6.50
C ASP A 104 -16.28 -9.01 5.34
N ARG A 105 -16.25 -8.13 4.34
CA ARG A 105 -15.38 -8.27 3.17
C ARG A 105 -14.06 -7.54 3.38
N VAL A 106 -14.10 -6.29 3.82
CA VAL A 106 -12.94 -5.41 4.01
C VAL A 106 -13.08 -4.69 5.35
N ILE A 107 -12.00 -4.59 6.14
CA ILE A 107 -12.04 -3.86 7.41
C ILE A 107 -12.36 -2.39 7.16
N HIS A 108 -13.25 -1.84 7.98
CA HIS A 108 -13.51 -0.40 8.01
C HIS A 108 -12.80 0.22 9.21
N SER A 109 -11.89 1.16 8.97
CA SER A 109 -11.35 2.03 10.02
C SER A 109 -12.25 3.26 10.13
N ASN A 110 -12.64 3.67 11.33
CA ASN A 110 -13.58 4.77 11.51
C ASN A 110 -12.96 5.89 12.34
N ALA A 111 -13.18 7.14 11.91
CA ALA A 111 -12.74 8.32 12.66
C ALA A 111 -13.69 9.50 12.47
N ILE A 112 -13.78 10.37 13.48
CA ILE A 112 -14.43 11.67 13.39
C ILE A 112 -13.41 12.70 12.96
N LEU A 113 -13.80 13.56 12.02
CA LEU A 113 -13.08 14.76 11.67
C LEU A 113 -13.82 16.00 12.16
N GLU A 114 -13.08 16.94 12.71
CA GLU A 114 -13.58 18.25 13.13
C GLU A 114 -12.69 19.36 12.59
N ASP A 115 -13.26 20.55 12.48
CA ASP A 115 -12.52 21.78 12.21
C ASP A 115 -11.89 22.25 13.54
N PRO A 116 -10.55 22.24 13.67
CA PRO A 116 -9.87 22.66 14.88
C PRO A 116 -10.11 24.14 15.22
N ASP A 117 -10.50 24.95 14.22
CA ASP A 117 -10.73 26.38 14.33
C ASP A 117 -12.24 26.73 14.35
N SER A 118 -13.12 25.75 14.60
CA SER A 118 -14.59 25.88 14.54
C SER A 118 -15.23 26.96 15.43
N GLY A 119 -14.46 27.63 16.30
CA GLY A 119 -14.89 28.77 17.11
C GLY A 119 -14.26 30.12 16.74
N ASP A 120 -13.37 30.18 15.74
CA ASP A 120 -12.69 31.40 15.30
C ASP A 120 -13.04 31.71 13.83
N GLU A 121 -14.08 32.53 13.62
CA GLU A 121 -14.57 32.89 12.27
C GLU A 121 -13.48 33.50 11.38
N LYS A 122 -12.43 34.10 11.94
CA LYS A 122 -11.33 34.70 11.19
C LYS A 122 -10.28 33.68 10.73
N LYS A 123 -10.29 32.48 11.31
CA LYS A 123 -9.33 31.40 11.01
C LYS A 123 -9.97 30.14 10.45
N ARG A 124 -11.26 30.18 10.09
CA ARG A 124 -11.99 29.04 9.53
C ARG A 124 -11.27 28.51 8.29
N ASN A 125 -10.36 27.59 8.51
CA ASN A 125 -9.59 26.92 7.50
C ASN A 125 -10.45 25.77 6.99
N GLN A 126 -10.46 25.53 5.68
CA GLN A 126 -11.15 24.37 5.10
C GLN A 126 -10.42 23.04 5.39
N ARG A 127 -9.94 22.84 6.63
CA ARG A 127 -9.09 21.73 7.02
C ARG A 127 -9.70 21.00 8.19
N LEU A 128 -10.30 19.86 7.89
CA LEU A 128 -10.75 18.92 8.91
C LEU A 128 -9.56 18.08 9.41
N ARG A 129 -9.51 17.81 10.71
CA ARG A 129 -8.51 16.94 11.34
C ARG A 129 -9.20 15.81 12.08
N ILE A 130 -8.53 14.66 12.19
CA ILE A 130 -9.01 13.57 13.04
C ILE A 130 -9.08 14.09 14.48
N SER A 131 -10.30 14.19 15.02
CA SER A 131 -10.54 14.55 16.42
C SER A 131 -10.65 13.31 17.29
N ARG A 132 -11.19 12.21 16.72
CA ARG A 132 -11.41 10.97 17.45
C ARG A 132 -11.32 9.75 16.55
N ALA A 133 -10.51 8.77 16.95
CA ALA A 133 -10.58 7.43 16.40
C ALA A 133 -11.79 6.68 16.98
N LEU A 134 -12.59 6.04 16.12
CA LEU A 134 -13.76 5.24 16.51
C LEU A 134 -13.48 3.73 16.42
N GLY A 135 -12.25 3.34 16.11
CA GLY A 135 -11.84 1.95 15.98
C GLY A 135 -12.25 1.32 14.65
N PHE A 136 -12.30 0.00 14.63
CA PHE A 136 -12.45 -0.80 13.42
C PHE A 136 -13.77 -1.57 13.42
N MET A 137 -14.33 -1.79 12.23
CA MET A 137 -15.39 -2.75 11.99
C MET A 137 -14.87 -3.86 11.06
N GLY A 138 -15.20 -5.10 11.38
CA GLY A 138 -14.83 -6.28 10.61
C GLY A 138 -15.88 -7.37 10.75
N PRO A 139 -15.60 -8.58 10.24
CA PRO A 139 -16.49 -9.71 10.45
C PRO A 139 -16.65 -10.05 11.93
N ALA A 140 -17.83 -10.52 12.31
CA ALA A 140 -18.12 -10.95 13.69
C ALA A 140 -17.24 -12.12 14.12
N GLU A 141 -16.87 -12.99 13.19
CA GLU A 141 -15.96 -14.12 13.40
C GLU A 141 -14.97 -14.25 12.24
N GLY A 142 -13.73 -14.63 12.56
CA GLY A 142 -12.68 -14.88 11.58
C GLY A 142 -12.04 -13.61 11.00
N ILE A 143 -11.63 -13.69 9.74
CA ILE A 143 -10.89 -12.64 9.01
C ILE A 143 -11.71 -12.13 7.82
N PRO A 144 -11.50 -10.89 7.34
CA PRO A 144 -12.19 -10.35 6.18
C PRO A 144 -12.05 -11.24 4.96
N ARG A 145 -13.04 -11.27 4.07
CA ARG A 145 -13.03 -12.18 2.90
C ARG A 145 -12.27 -11.67 1.69
N PHE A 146 -12.05 -10.36 1.58
CA PHE A 146 -11.42 -9.77 0.40
C PHE A 146 -9.89 -9.82 0.47
N ARG A 147 -9.25 -10.26 -0.61
CA ARG A 147 -7.80 -10.21 -0.80
C ARG A 147 -7.50 -9.64 -2.17
N PHE A 148 -6.43 -8.85 -2.26
CA PHE A 148 -5.89 -8.50 -3.56
C PHE A 148 -5.26 -9.73 -4.22
N PRO A 149 -5.37 -9.88 -5.54
CA PRO A 149 -4.59 -10.88 -6.26
C PRO A 149 -3.10 -10.58 -6.11
N SER A 150 -2.29 -11.64 -6.11
CA SER A 150 -0.83 -11.49 -6.13
C SER A 150 -0.38 -10.64 -7.31
N SER A 151 0.58 -9.75 -7.07
CA SER A 151 1.20 -8.98 -8.13
C SER A 151 1.95 -9.92 -9.11
N PRO A 152 1.65 -9.84 -10.42
CA PRO A 152 2.31 -10.68 -11.41
C PRO A 152 3.76 -10.25 -11.68
N THR A 153 4.20 -9.12 -11.13
CA THR A 153 5.55 -8.57 -11.33
C THR A 153 6.60 -9.53 -10.74
N PRO A 154 7.42 -10.20 -11.58
CA PRO A 154 8.30 -11.29 -11.13
C PRO A 154 9.59 -10.79 -10.47
N ARG A 155 9.88 -9.49 -10.56
CA ARG A 155 11.08 -8.87 -10.00
C ARG A 155 10.73 -7.54 -9.31
N ALA A 156 11.32 -7.33 -8.15
CA ALA A 156 11.30 -6.06 -7.44
C ALA A 156 12.69 -5.85 -6.81
N ASP A 157 13.01 -4.60 -6.50
CA ASP A 157 14.19 -4.22 -5.73
C ASP A 157 13.83 -4.10 -4.24
N VAL A 158 12.61 -3.60 -3.97
CA VAL A 158 12.03 -3.49 -2.63
C VAL A 158 10.60 -4.06 -2.65
N ILE A 159 10.25 -4.80 -1.61
CA ILE A 159 8.88 -5.25 -1.34
C ILE A 159 8.44 -4.66 -0.01
N VAL A 160 7.34 -3.91 -0.03
CA VAL A 160 6.68 -3.36 1.16
C VAL A 160 5.45 -4.21 1.45
N LEU A 161 5.44 -4.84 2.62
CA LEU A 161 4.36 -5.71 3.08
C LEU A 161 3.61 -5.01 4.21
N ASP A 162 2.33 -4.73 4.01
CA ASP A 162 1.43 -4.21 5.03
C ASP A 162 0.59 -5.33 5.63
N ASP A 163 1.15 -5.97 6.66
CA ASP A 163 0.54 -7.07 7.39
C ASP A 163 -0.11 -6.53 8.68
N VAL A 164 -1.42 -6.29 8.64
CA VAL A 164 -2.19 -5.84 9.80
C VAL A 164 -2.99 -6.97 10.46
N GLY A 165 -2.72 -8.22 10.09
CA GLY A 165 -3.37 -9.39 10.70
C GLY A 165 -4.76 -9.69 10.16
N ASN A 166 -5.15 -9.10 9.02
CA ASN A 166 -6.47 -9.32 8.41
C ASN A 166 -6.47 -10.48 7.40
N GLY A 167 -5.50 -11.38 7.54
CA GLY A 167 -5.39 -12.63 6.79
C GLY A 167 -4.42 -12.63 5.62
N PHE A 168 -3.80 -11.51 5.26
CA PHE A 168 -2.73 -11.50 4.25
C PHE A 168 -1.57 -12.42 4.64
N ARG A 169 -1.16 -12.40 5.92
CA ARG A 169 -0.03 -13.20 6.41
C ARG A 169 -0.19 -14.71 6.31
N ASP A 170 -1.41 -15.20 6.14
CA ASP A 170 -1.74 -16.63 6.10
C ASP A 170 -2.26 -17.09 4.73
N ASP A 171 -2.26 -16.20 3.72
CA ASP A 171 -2.65 -16.55 2.35
C ASP A 171 -1.47 -16.41 1.36
N PRO A 172 -0.70 -17.50 1.12
CA PRO A 172 0.38 -17.52 0.14
C PRO A 172 -0.01 -17.16 -1.29
N ARG A 173 -1.32 -17.19 -1.64
CA ARG A 173 -1.83 -16.81 -2.97
C ARG A 173 -1.92 -15.30 -3.13
N ALA A 174 -1.97 -14.54 -2.04
CA ALA A 174 -1.97 -13.08 -2.04
C ALA A 174 -0.54 -12.50 -2.06
N TRP A 175 0.46 -13.29 -1.71
CA TRP A 175 1.85 -12.81 -1.63
C TRP A 175 2.44 -12.53 -3.01
N PRO A 176 3.24 -11.47 -3.16
CA PRO A 176 3.92 -11.14 -4.42
C PRO A 176 4.78 -12.28 -4.96
N SER A 177 4.69 -12.53 -6.26
CA SER A 177 5.53 -13.54 -6.94
C SER A 177 7.03 -13.26 -6.78
N ALA A 178 7.42 -11.98 -6.69
CA ALA A 178 8.80 -11.55 -6.44
C ALA A 178 9.40 -12.10 -5.13
N LEU A 179 8.61 -12.47 -4.12
CA LEU A 179 9.10 -13.14 -2.89
C LEU A 179 9.61 -14.59 -3.13
N LYS A 180 9.32 -15.15 -4.30
CA LYS A 180 9.78 -16.47 -4.73
C LYS A 180 10.92 -16.38 -5.75
N GLY A 181 11.24 -15.18 -6.24
CA GLY A 181 12.24 -14.97 -7.29
C GLY A 181 13.68 -15.04 -6.79
N ALA A 182 14.62 -15.22 -7.72
CA ALA A 182 16.06 -15.29 -7.41
C ALA A 182 16.67 -13.93 -6.98
N ASN A 183 15.99 -12.81 -7.21
CA ASN A 183 16.56 -11.46 -7.05
C ASN A 183 16.71 -10.98 -5.58
N GLN A 184 16.27 -11.75 -4.57
CA GLN A 184 16.46 -11.44 -3.14
C GLN A 184 16.27 -9.94 -2.81
N PRO A 185 15.04 -9.40 -2.98
CA PRO A 185 14.75 -7.98 -2.75
C PRO A 185 14.88 -7.60 -1.27
N TRP A 186 15.01 -6.30 -1.01
CA TRP A 186 14.76 -5.78 0.33
C TRP A 186 13.28 -5.94 0.68
N VAL A 187 12.99 -6.43 1.89
CA VAL A 187 11.63 -6.59 2.40
C VAL A 187 11.41 -5.64 3.58
N ILE A 188 10.52 -4.66 3.41
CA ILE A 188 10.01 -3.83 4.49
C ILE A 188 8.70 -4.48 4.95
N HIS A 189 8.72 -5.14 6.10
CA HIS A 189 7.58 -5.87 6.64
C HIS A 189 6.96 -5.07 7.78
N LYS A 190 5.91 -4.29 7.48
CA LYS A 190 5.07 -3.65 8.50
C LYS A 190 4.12 -4.70 9.08
N VAL A 191 4.21 -4.93 10.38
CA VAL A 191 3.50 -6.03 11.06
C VAL A 191 2.70 -5.49 12.25
N SER A 192 1.46 -5.95 12.38
CA SER A 192 0.65 -5.80 13.59
C SER A 192 0.52 -7.12 14.36
N SER A 193 0.05 -7.04 15.61
CA SER A 193 -0.14 -8.23 16.46
C SER A 193 -1.04 -9.29 15.80
N PRO A 194 -0.79 -10.60 16.06
CA PRO A 194 0.32 -11.13 16.84
C PRO A 194 1.65 -10.98 16.10
N LEU A 195 2.70 -10.59 16.82
CA LEU A 195 4.04 -10.49 16.23
C LEU A 195 4.68 -11.88 16.13
N ALA A 196 5.67 -12.00 15.26
CA ALA A 196 6.47 -13.22 15.11
C ALA A 196 5.71 -14.52 14.74
N GLY A 197 4.50 -14.42 14.21
CA GLY A 197 3.66 -15.55 13.85
C GLY A 197 3.11 -15.50 12.42
N GLY A 198 2.60 -16.63 11.95
CA GLY A 198 1.97 -16.78 10.64
C GLY A 198 2.91 -17.23 9.54
N LEU A 199 2.32 -17.73 8.45
CA LEU A 199 3.07 -18.36 7.35
C LEU A 199 4.04 -17.39 6.67
N LEU A 200 3.64 -16.12 6.51
CA LEU A 200 4.47 -15.08 5.92
C LEU A 200 5.71 -14.79 6.78
N TRP A 201 5.56 -14.74 8.10
CA TRP A 201 6.68 -14.51 9.00
C TRP A 201 7.76 -15.58 8.88
N GLU A 202 7.34 -16.85 8.97
CA GLU A 202 8.24 -18.01 8.84
C GLU A 202 8.94 -18.04 7.48
N ARG A 203 8.18 -17.76 6.41
CA ARG A 203 8.72 -17.70 5.06
C ARG A 203 9.82 -16.66 4.96
N LEU A 204 9.55 -15.44 5.41
CA LEU A 204 10.50 -14.33 5.34
C LEU A 204 11.71 -14.52 6.25
N ALA A 205 11.53 -15.12 7.43
CA ALA A 205 12.64 -15.49 8.32
C ALA A 205 13.59 -16.50 7.65
N LYS A 206 13.06 -17.44 6.86
CA LYS A 206 13.89 -18.41 6.13
C LYS A 206 14.59 -17.82 4.91
N SER A 207 13.90 -16.99 4.12
CA SER A 207 14.42 -16.58 2.80
C SER A 207 14.97 -15.17 2.68
N HIS A 208 14.65 -14.25 3.60
CA HIS A 208 15.01 -12.84 3.47
C HIS A 208 15.61 -12.27 4.77
N HIS A 209 16.16 -13.09 5.67
CA HIS A 209 16.63 -12.64 6.99
C HIS A 209 17.69 -11.52 6.93
N GLU A 210 18.59 -11.52 5.95
CA GLU A 210 19.62 -10.48 5.80
C GLU A 210 19.10 -9.19 5.15
N LYS A 211 18.02 -9.28 4.36
CA LYS A 211 17.44 -8.16 3.59
C LYS A 211 16.02 -7.86 4.03
N ARG A 212 15.79 -7.88 5.34
CA ARG A 212 14.47 -7.63 5.93
C ARG A 212 14.56 -6.58 7.01
N MET A 213 13.70 -5.58 6.89
CA MET A 213 13.40 -4.61 7.94
C MET A 213 11.98 -4.89 8.45
N VAL A 214 11.81 -5.02 9.76
CA VAL A 214 10.49 -5.19 10.38
C VAL A 214 10.07 -3.87 11.01
N VAL A 215 8.89 -3.39 10.65
CA VAL A 215 8.27 -2.18 11.21
C VAL A 215 7.10 -2.62 12.08
N VAL A 216 7.18 -2.33 13.36
CA VAL A 216 6.16 -2.67 14.36
C VAL A 216 5.89 -1.47 15.23
N THR A 217 4.67 -1.36 15.76
CA THR A 217 4.38 -0.32 16.76
C THR A 217 5.00 -0.70 18.09
N ALA A 218 5.35 0.31 18.90
CA ALA A 218 5.79 0.08 20.27
C ALA A 218 4.73 -0.68 21.09
N GLU A 219 3.45 -0.42 20.81
CA GLU A 219 2.33 -1.11 21.45
C GLU A 219 2.29 -2.60 21.13
N ALA A 220 2.49 -2.99 19.87
CA ALA A 220 2.56 -4.40 19.50
C ALA A 220 3.75 -5.11 20.15
N LEU A 221 4.89 -4.42 20.31
CA LEU A 221 6.06 -4.98 20.99
C LEU A 221 5.80 -5.22 22.48
N ARG A 222 5.07 -4.33 23.17
CA ARG A 222 4.70 -4.50 24.59
C ARG A 222 3.82 -5.73 24.85
N GLN A 223 3.11 -6.21 23.83
CA GLN A 223 2.24 -7.38 23.94
C GLN A 223 3.02 -8.70 23.90
N ILE A 224 4.31 -8.69 23.53
CA ILE A 224 5.16 -9.87 23.58
C ILE A 224 5.81 -9.95 24.98
N THR A 225 5.72 -11.11 25.63
CA THR A 225 6.25 -11.35 26.99
C THR A 225 7.77 -11.17 27.12
N GLU A 226 8.50 -11.21 26.01
CA GLU A 226 9.97 -11.21 25.96
C GLU A 226 10.57 -9.79 25.85
N VAL A 227 9.72 -8.78 25.66
CA VAL A 227 10.16 -7.39 25.43
C VAL A 227 9.55 -6.47 26.48
N GLN A 228 10.39 -5.94 27.39
CA GLN A 228 9.97 -4.92 28.35
C GLN A 228 10.21 -3.53 27.77
N LEU A 229 9.15 -2.90 27.27
CA LEU A 229 9.15 -1.49 26.86
C LEU A 229 8.28 -0.68 27.81
N SER A 230 8.86 0.33 28.44
CA SER A 230 8.10 1.26 29.28
C SER A 230 7.08 2.03 28.44
N SER A 231 5.91 2.29 29.02
CA SER A 231 5.06 3.40 28.61
C SER A 231 5.69 4.65 29.21
N GLY A 232 6.34 5.49 28.38
CA GLY A 232 6.78 6.80 28.85
C GLY A 232 5.63 7.56 29.52
N LEU A 233 5.96 8.37 30.53
CA LEU A 233 5.03 9.21 31.30
C LEU A 233 4.12 10.06 30.40
#